data_AF-A0A5B6TSV8-F1
#
_entry.id   AF-A0A5B6TSV8-F1
#
_cell.length_a   1.000
_cell.length_b   1.000
_cell.length_c   1.000
_cell.angle_alpha   90.00
_cell.angle_beta   90.00
_cell.angle_gamma   90.00
#
_symmetry.space_group_name_H-M   'P 1'
#
loop_
_entity.id
_entity.type
_entity.pdbx_description
1 polymer ?
#
loop_
_entity_poly.entity_id
_entity_poly.type
_entity_poly.pdbx_seq_one_letter_code
_entity_poly.pdbx_strand_id
1 'polypeptide(L)' 'MRKLLGVTRQFRDDENGAAMVEYSILVGIIAGAAILAILAIGGWVTGRFTGLCGLLDGKAGGTCVSGTGVGT' A
#
# COMPACT_ATOMS: atom_id res chain seq x y z
N MET A 1 -21.77 -0.42 51.09
CA MET A 1 -20.97 0.72 50.57
C MET A 1 -19.73 0.22 49.81
N ARG A 2 -19.87 -0.54 48.71
CA ARG A 2 -18.72 -1.00 47.89
C ARG A 2 -18.94 -0.88 46.37
N LYS A 3 -20.13 -0.44 45.94
CA LYS A 3 -20.48 -0.31 44.51
C LYS A 3 -19.80 0.88 43.81
N LEU A 4 -19.35 1.88 44.55
CA LEU A 4 -18.67 3.06 44.00
C LEU A 4 -17.20 2.81 43.63
N LEU A 5 -16.56 1.76 44.18
CA LEU A 5 -15.16 1.40 43.91
C LEU A 5 -14.95 0.57 42.64
N GLY A 6 -16.03 0.08 41.99
CA GLY A 6 -15.94 -0.71 40.76
C GLY A 6 -15.96 0.14 39.48
N VAL A 7 -16.71 1.25 39.50
CA VAL A 7 -16.94 2.11 38.33
C VAL A 7 -15.68 2.90 37.92
N THR A 8 -14.81 3.26 38.87
CA THR A 8 -13.55 3.96 38.59
C THR A 8 -12.45 3.05 38.03
N ARG A 9 -12.61 1.72 38.10
CA ARG A 9 -11.67 0.76 37.51
C ARG A 9 -11.95 0.56 36.02
N GLN A 10 -13.22 0.64 35.63
CA GLN A 10 -13.66 0.51 34.24
C GLN A 10 -13.14 1.65 33.35
N PHE A 11 -13.09 2.90 33.84
CA PHE A 11 -12.46 4.03 33.13
C PHE A 11 -10.93 3.92 32.97
N ARG A 12 -10.25 3.10 33.78
CA ARG A 12 -8.82 2.83 33.60
C ARG A 12 -8.57 1.71 32.60
N ASP A 13 -9.46 0.72 32.54
CA ASP A 13 -9.36 -0.39 31.60
C ASP A 13 -9.84 0.01 30.19
N ASP A 14 -10.74 0.99 30.05
CA ASP A 14 -11.19 1.56 28.76
C ASP A 14 -10.07 2.36 28.01
N GLU A 15 -9.08 2.92 28.71
CA GLU A 15 -7.91 3.58 28.08
C GLU A 15 -6.98 2.56 27.40
N ASN A 16 -6.88 1.36 27.98
CA ASN A 16 -6.06 0.26 27.43
C ASN A 16 -6.68 -0.33 26.14
N GLY A 17 -8.00 -0.16 25.94
CA GLY A 17 -8.71 -0.49 24.70
C GLY A 17 -8.64 0.62 23.65
N ALA A 18 -8.75 1.89 24.05
CA ALA A 18 -8.61 3.05 23.16
C ALA A 18 -7.18 3.18 22.59
N ALA A 19 -6.16 2.88 23.39
CA ALA A 19 -4.76 2.92 22.95
C ALA A 19 -4.42 1.90 21.85
N MET A 20 -5.16 0.81 21.72
CA MET A 20 -4.92 -0.18 20.65
C MET A 20 -5.40 0.33 19.28
N VAL A 21 -6.32 1.29 19.27
CA VAL A 21 -6.84 1.90 18.04
C VAL A 21 -5.85 2.91 17.44
N GLU A 22 -5.08 3.61 18.28
CA GLU A 22 -4.15 4.66 17.84
C GLU A 22 -2.97 4.10 17.05
N TYR A 23 -2.40 2.97 17.49
CA TYR A 23 -1.30 2.32 16.77
C TYR A 23 -1.78 1.62 15.49
N SER A 24 -3.00 1.06 15.48
CA SER A 24 -3.53 0.37 14.31
C SER A 24 -3.95 1.33 13.19
N ILE A 25 -4.47 2.53 13.53
CA ILE A 25 -4.75 3.55 12.51
C ILE A 25 -3.47 4.13 11.90
N LEU A 26 -2.41 4.30 12.70
CA LEU A 26 -1.10 4.72 12.21
C LEU A 26 -0.55 3.68 11.22
N VAL A 27 -0.58 2.39 11.59
CA VAL A 27 -0.17 1.30 10.69
C VAL A 27 -1.03 1.26 9.42
N GLY A 28 -2.34 1.49 9.52
CA GLY A 28 -3.24 1.55 8.38
C GLY A 28 -2.87 2.64 7.37
N ILE A 29 -2.53 3.84 7.83
CA ILE A 29 -2.11 4.94 6.96
C ILE A 29 -0.75 4.65 6.32
N ILE A 30 0.22 4.12 7.08
CA ILE A 30 1.52 3.75 6.53
C ILE A 30 1.37 2.66 5.45
N ALA A 31 0.57 1.63 5.72
CA ALA A 31 0.29 0.57 4.76
C ALA A 31 -0.36 1.14 3.49
N GLY A 32 -1.36 2.02 3.64
CA GLY A 32 -1.99 2.70 2.50
C GLY A 32 -1.00 3.52 1.68
N ALA A 33 -0.16 4.32 2.33
CA ALA A 33 0.86 5.12 1.67
C ALA A 33 1.90 4.26 0.93
N ALA A 34 2.33 3.15 1.54
CA ALA A 34 3.25 2.20 0.92
C ALA A 34 2.65 1.56 -0.33
N ILE A 35 1.37 1.14 -0.29
CA ILE A 35 0.67 0.60 -1.46
C ILE A 35 0.60 1.63 -2.58
N LEU A 36 0.21 2.87 -2.27
CA LEU A 36 0.14 3.94 -3.27
C LEU A 36 1.50 4.21 -3.92
N ALA A 37 2.58 4.21 -3.12
CA ALA A 37 3.93 4.36 -3.64
C ALA A 37 4.31 3.21 -4.59
N ILE A 38 4.02 1.96 -4.23
CA ILE A 38 4.28 0.79 -5.07
C ILE A 38 3.51 0.89 -6.39
N LEU A 39 2.23 1.26 -6.36
CA LEU A 39 1.41 1.43 -7.57
C LEU A 39 1.95 2.55 -8.47
N ALA A 40 2.34 3.69 -7.90
CA ALA A 40 2.90 4.81 -8.65
C ALA A 40 4.22 4.42 -9.33
N ILE A 41 5.13 3.76 -8.61
CA ILE A 41 6.39 3.27 -9.16
C ILE A 41 6.12 2.21 -10.24
N GLY A 42 5.23 1.26 -9.97
CA GLY A 42 4.84 0.22 -10.93
C GLY A 42 4.34 0.82 -12.23
N GLY A 43 3.40 1.77 -12.16
CA GLY A 43 2.89 2.48 -13.34
C GLY A 43 3.98 3.24 -14.10
N TRP A 44 4.87 3.93 -13.39
CA TRP A 44 5.99 4.65 -14.01
C TRP A 44 6.94 3.69 -14.75
N VAL A 45 7.33 2.58 -14.10
CA VAL A 45 8.21 1.56 -14.68
C VAL A 45 7.56 0.92 -15.91
N THR A 46 6.30 0.50 -15.83
CA THR A 46 5.54 -0.04 -16.97
C THR A 46 5.48 0.96 -18.14
N GLY A 47 5.33 2.25 -17.85
CA GLY A 47 5.38 3.30 -18.88
C GLY A 47 6.73 3.39 -19.59
N ARG A 48 7.84 3.27 -18.85
CA ARG A 48 9.20 3.25 -19.43
C ARG A 48 9.40 2.04 -20.35
N PHE A 49 9.03 0.85 -19.91
CA PHE A 49 9.16 -0.36 -20.72
C PHE A 49 8.24 -0.34 -21.94
N THR A 50 7.02 0.18 -21.81
CA THR A 50 6.09 0.33 -22.94
C THR A 50 6.65 1.32 -23.98
N GLY A 51 7.22 2.44 -23.55
CA GLY A 51 7.88 3.40 -24.44
C GLY A 51 9.09 2.80 -25.16
N LEU A 52 9.93 2.06 -24.43
CA LEU A 52 11.08 1.35 -25.02
C LEU A 52 10.62 0.28 -26.02
N CYS A 53 9.60 -0.49 -25.67
CA CYS A 53 8.99 -1.51 -26.53
C CYS A 53 8.56 -0.91 -27.86
N GLY A 54 7.85 0.23 -27.85
CA GLY A 54 7.44 0.92 -29.07
C GLY A 54 8.61 1.46 -29.91
N LEU A 55 9.73 1.83 -29.29
CA LEU A 55 10.94 2.27 -29.99
C LEU A 55 11.68 1.11 -30.68
N LEU A 56 11.69 -0.06 -30.04
CA LEU A 56 12.40 -1.26 -30.52
C LEU A 56 11.54 -2.15 -31.43
N ASP A 57 10.22 -2.00 -31.42
CA ASP A 57 9.33 -2.85 -32.22
C ASP A 57 9.62 -2.71 -33.72
N GLY A 58 9.84 -3.84 -34.39
CA GLY A 58 10.25 -3.91 -35.79
C GLY A 58 11.69 -3.48 -36.05
N LYS A 59 12.49 -3.16 -35.03
CA LYS A 59 13.93 -2.91 -35.17
C LYS A 59 14.71 -4.22 -35.04
N ALA A 60 15.77 -4.35 -35.83
CA ALA A 60 16.66 -5.52 -35.85
C ALA A 60 15.93 -6.88 -36.01
N GLY A 61 14.73 -6.90 -36.59
CA GLY A 61 13.91 -8.10 -36.77
C GLY A 61 13.23 -8.61 -35.49
N GLY A 62 13.33 -7.89 -34.38
CA GLY A 62 12.61 -8.20 -33.14
C GLY A 62 11.21 -7.59 -33.12
N THR A 63 10.30 -8.26 -32.44
CA THR A 63 8.95 -7.73 -32.16
C THR A 63 8.78 -7.51 -30.67
N CYS A 64 7.93 -6.56 -30.28
CA CYS A 64 7.59 -6.33 -28.88
C CYS A 64 6.10 -6.08 -28.69
N VAL A 65 5.47 -6.88 -27.83
CA VAL A 65 4.06 -6.70 -27.47
C VAL A 65 3.94 -5.68 -26.35
N SER A 66 3.43 -4.50 -26.69
CA SER A 66 3.23 -3.39 -25.75
C SER A 66 2.28 -3.81 -24.61
N GLY A 67 2.66 -3.54 -23.37
CA GLY A 67 1.84 -3.85 -22.18
C GLY A 67 2.13 -5.20 -21.53
N THR A 68 2.72 -6.17 -22.26
CA THR A 68 3.17 -7.46 -21.70
C THR A 68 4.68 -7.59 -21.66
N GLY A 69 5.41 -6.78 -22.44
CA GLY A 69 6.88 -6.76 -22.45
C GLY A 69 7.51 -8.03 -23.00
N VAL A 70 6.74 -8.86 -23.70
CA VAL A 70 7.22 -10.08 -24.37
C VAL A 70 7.50 -9.78 -25.84
N GLY A 71 8.60 -10.31 -26.36
CA GLY A 71 8.83 -10.37 -27.81
C GLY A 71 8.30 -11.68 -28.38
N THR A 72 7.91 -11.65 -29.65
CA THR A 72 7.61 -12.87 -30.44
C THR A 72 8.69 -13.13 -31.48
#